data_AF-A0A2R6HZG2-F1
#
_entry.id   AF-A0A2R6HZG2-F1
#
_cell.length_a   1.000
_cell.length_b   1.000
_cell.length_c   1.000
_cell.angle_alpha   90.00
_cell.angle_beta   90.00
_cell.angle_gamma   90.00
#
_symmetry.space_group_name_H-M   'P 1'
#
loop_
_entity.id
_entity.type
_entity.pdbx_description
1 polymer ?
#
loop_
_entity_poly.entity_id
_entity_poly.type
_entity_poly.pdbx_seq_one_letter_code
_entity_poly.pdbx_strand_id
1 'polypeptide(L)' 'MRDSTTTNDPMTEEISTTERQFLALVEEAAAEGTITEDDRHDMSYRIEMLSAELRACAEHAD' A
#
# COMPACT_ATOMS: atom_id res chain seq x y z
N MET A 1 -22.18 -1.91 23.43
CA MET A 1 -21.59 -2.64 22.29
C MET A 1 -21.50 -1.65 21.15
N ARG A 2 -20.30 -1.16 20.83
CA ARG A 2 -20.10 -0.36 19.63
C ARG A 2 -20.04 -1.35 18.48
N ASP A 3 -21.06 -1.31 17.61
CA ASP A 3 -20.98 -1.94 16.30
C ASP A 3 -19.83 -1.24 15.58
N SER A 4 -18.66 -1.87 15.57
CA SER A 4 -17.61 -1.57 14.61
C SER A 4 -18.05 -2.18 13.28
N THR A 5 -19.05 -1.56 12.64
CA THR A 5 -19.18 -1.67 11.19
C THR A 5 -17.90 -1.09 10.64
N THR A 6 -16.92 -1.97 10.38
CA THR A 6 -15.86 -1.73 9.42
C THR A 6 -16.58 -1.45 8.12
N THR A 7 -16.92 -0.19 7.90
CA THR A 7 -17.33 0.29 6.58
C THR A 7 -16.14 -0.05 5.71
N ASN A 8 -16.30 -1.02 4.82
CA ASN A 8 -15.36 -1.22 3.73
C ASN A 8 -15.41 0.06 2.90
N ASP A 9 -14.63 1.06 3.32
CA ASP A 9 -14.51 2.32 2.62
C ASP A 9 -13.90 1.97 1.26
N PRO A 10 -14.63 2.23 0.15
CA PRO A 10 -14.13 1.93 -1.19
C PRO A 10 -12.75 2.56 -1.44
N MET A 11 -12.45 3.70 -0.81
CA MET A 11 -11.13 4.34 -0.90
C MET A 11 -10.03 3.52 -0.21
N THR A 12 -10.33 2.91 0.94
CA THR A 12 -9.40 2.02 1.65
C THR A 12 -9.14 0.71 0.87
N GLU A 13 -10.15 0.18 0.18
CA GLU A 13 -10.00 -0.98 -0.71
C GLU A 13 -9.18 -0.66 -1.97
N GLU A 14 -9.39 0.52 -2.57
CA GLU A 14 -8.59 1.02 -3.69
C GLU A 14 -7.12 1.17 -3.30
N ILE A 15 -6.83 1.83 -2.17
CA ILE A 15 -5.45 1.96 -1.65
C ILE A 15 -4.79 0.59 -1.49
N SER A 16 -5.51 -0.37 -0.90
CA SER A 16 -4.99 -1.73 -0.70
C SER A 16 -4.77 -2.50 -2.01
N THR A 17 -5.54 -2.20 -3.05
CA THR A 17 -5.35 -2.80 -4.37
C THR A 17 -4.14 -2.19 -5.07
N THR A 18 -4.01 -0.87 -5.04
CA THR A 18 -2.88 -0.14 -5.58
C THR A 18 -1.55 -0.51 -4.90
N GLU A 19 -1.54 -0.65 -3.57
CA GLU A 19 -0.37 -1.10 -2.81
C GLU A 19 0.14 -2.46 -3.34
N ARG A 20 -0.75 -3.45 -3.47
CA ARG A 20 -0.39 -4.78 -3.97
C ARG A 20 0.16 -4.74 -5.40
N GLN A 21 -0.40 -3.90 -6.25
CA GLN A 21 0.08 -3.74 -7.63
C GLN A 21 1.48 -3.14 -7.67
N PHE A 22 1.75 -2.11 -6.86
CA PHE A 22 3.09 -1.52 -6.81
C PHE A 22 4.13 -2.46 -6.22
N LEU A 23 3.81 -3.18 -5.14
CA LEU A 23 4.72 -4.19 -4.57
C LEU A 23 5.04 -5.28 -5.59
N ALA A 24 4.05 -5.76 -6.36
CA ALA A 24 4.30 -6.74 -7.41
C ALA A 24 5.26 -6.21 -8.49
N LEU A 25 5.11 -4.95 -8.91
CA LEU A 25 6.02 -4.33 -9.89
C LEU A 25 7.45 -4.17 -9.34
N VAL A 26 7.60 -3.86 -8.05
CA VAL A 26 8.92 -3.77 -7.40
C VAL A 26 9.60 -5.14 -7.36
N GLU A 27 8.87 -6.20 -6.99
CA GLU A 27 9.40 -7.57 -7.02
C GLU A 27 9.77 -8.02 -8.43
N GLU A 28 8.95 -7.69 -9.45
CA GLU A 28 9.24 -7.98 -10.85
C GLU A 28 10.52 -7.26 -11.31
N ALA A 29 10.64 -5.95 -11.05
CA ALA A 29 11.82 -5.18 -11.40
C ALA A 29 13.10 -5.70 -10.72
N ALA A 30 13.00 -6.16 -9.47
CA ALA A 30 14.12 -6.78 -8.77
C ALA A 30 14.48 -8.15 -9.35
N ALA A 31 13.48 -8.99 -9.69
CA ALA A 31 13.69 -10.29 -10.30
C ALA A 31 14.32 -10.20 -11.70
N GLU A 32 14.00 -9.15 -12.45
CA GLU A 32 14.63 -8.84 -13.74
C GLU A 32 16.05 -8.27 -13.61
N GLY A 33 16.47 -7.90 -12.40
CA GLY A 33 17.75 -7.23 -12.14
C GLY A 33 17.78 -5.76 -12.60
N THR A 34 16.60 -5.16 -12.82
CA THR A 34 16.45 -3.75 -13.19
C THR A 34 16.77 -2.81 -12.01
N ILE A 35 16.53 -3.28 -10.78
CA ILE A 35 16.85 -2.58 -9.54
C ILE A 35 17.66 -3.49 -8.60
N THR A 36 18.37 -2.89 -7.64
CA THR A 36 19.09 -3.65 -6.62
C THR A 36 18.16 -4.16 -5.51
N GLU A 37 18.67 -5.08 -4.69
CA GLU A 37 17.94 -5.55 -3.50
C GLU A 37 17.72 -4.42 -2.48
N ASP A 38 18.67 -3.48 -2.36
CA ASP A 38 18.53 -2.31 -1.51
C ASP A 38 17.42 -1.38 -2.03
N ASP A 39 17.35 -1.17 -3.35
CA ASP A 39 16.26 -0.41 -3.99
C ASP A 39 14.91 -1.10 -3.79
N ARG A 40 14.84 -2.43 -3.94
CA ARG A 40 13.63 -3.23 -3.69
C ARG A 40 13.13 -3.00 -2.27
N HIS A 41 14.03 -3.04 -1.29
CA HIS A 41 13.69 -2.82 0.11
C HIS A 41 13.20 -1.39 0.39
N ASP A 42 13.92 -0.36 -0.07
CA ASP A 42 13.53 1.04 0.14
C ASP A 42 12.18 1.35 -0.52
N MET A 43 11.98 0.89 -1.75
CA MET A 43 10.73 1.12 -2.49
C MET A 43 9.54 0.43 -1.82
N SER A 44 9.67 -0.84 -1.42
CA SER A 44 8.61 -1.55 -0.71
C SER A 44 8.25 -0.88 0.61
N TYR A 45 9.26 -0.48 1.40
CA TYR A 45 9.04 0.26 2.66
C TYR A 45 8.26 1.56 2.44
N ARG A 46 8.63 2.34 1.41
CA ARG A 46 7.95 3.59 1.08
C ARG A 46 6.52 3.39 0.58
N ILE A 47 6.27 2.32 -0.18
CA ILE A 47 4.92 1.96 -0.64
C ILE A 47 4.02 1.63 0.56
N GLU A 48 4.50 0.80 1.50
CA GLU A 48 3.75 0.42 2.70
C GLU A 48 3.44 1.65 3.57
N MET A 49 4.44 2.50 3.81
CA MET A 49 4.31 3.72 4.60
C MET A 49 3.29 4.70 3.97
N LEU A 50 3.40 4.98 2.67
CA LEU A 50 2.45 5.86 1.98
C LEU A 50 1.04 5.28 1.97
N SER A 51 0.90 3.96 1.77
CA SER A 51 -0.40 3.28 1.80
C SER A 51 -1.04 3.38 3.18
N ALA A 52 -0.25 3.26 4.26
CA ALA A 52 -0.73 3.44 5.62
C ALA A 52 -1.17 4.88 5.90
N GLU A 53 -0.39 5.88 5.48
CA GLU A 53 -0.73 7.30 5.61
C GLU A 53 -2.02 7.66 4.85
N LEU A 54 -2.18 7.13 3.64
CA LEU A 54 -3.38 7.35 2.82
C LEU A 54 -4.63 6.74 3.45
N ARG A 55 -4.53 5.53 4.03
CA ARG A 55 -5.64 4.91 4.76
C ARG A 55 -6.05 5.74 5.97
N ALA A 56 -5.08 6.21 6.75
CA ALA A 56 -5.35 7.08 7.89
C ALA A 56 -6.02 8.40 7.47
N CYS A 57 -5.64 8.97 6.31
CA CYS A 57 -6.31 10.14 5.76
C CYS A 57 -7.75 9.83 5.34
N ALA A 58 -8.00 8.68 4.70
CA ALA A 58 -9.33 8.26 4.27
C ALA A 58 -10.27 8.06 5.49
N GLU A 59 -9.77 7.42 6.56
CA GLU A 59 -10.51 7.23 7.82
C GLU A 59 -10.89 8.53 8.54
N HIS A 60 -10.22 9.65 8.22
CA HIS A 60 -10.44 10.96 8.83
C HIS A 60 -11.01 12.00 7.85
N ALA A 61 -11.40 11.59 6.64
CA ALA A 61 -11.97 12.47 5.62
C ALA A 61 -13.48 12.76 5.82
N ASP A 62 -14.11 12.13 6.83
CA ASP A 62 -15.51 12.34 7.26
C ASP A 62 -15.68 13.52 8.24
#